data_AF-A0A085JN85-F1
#
_entry.id   AF-A0A085JN85-F1
#
_cell.length_a   1.000
_cell.length_b   1.000
_cell.length_c   1.000
_cell.angle_alpha   90.00
_cell.angle_beta   90.00
_cell.angle_gamma   90.00
#
_symmetry.space_group_name_H-M   'P 1'
#
loop_
_entity.id
_entity.type
_entity.pdbx_description
1 polymer ?
#
loop_
_entity_poly.entity_id
_entity_poly.type
_entity_poly.pdbx_seq_one_letter_code
_entity_poly.pdbx_strand_id
1 'polypeptide(L)'
;MRQLIFAALSSLVIAGYASAQDELKDPAPFMTMTAESMTADSMAQNLQNHMFDGIELTEQQRQQMRDLMFQARQMQPELFLSEMIQQYRLVTAPYFDEAAVRTQAEKMAQRYVSEQVEMARVRHQMFTLLTRGQQATVQKNFELRIDDMRDASQLP
;
A
#
# COMPACT_ATOMS: atom_id res chain seq x y z
N MET A 1 20.78 0.74 33.48
CA MET A 1 22.04 1.18 32.87
C MET A 1 22.14 0.55 31.48
N ARG A 2 22.17 1.42 30.46
CA ARG A 2 22.34 1.07 29.03
C ARG A 2 23.73 0.47 28.81
N GLN A 3 23.82 -0.59 28.02
CA GLN A 3 25.07 -1.02 27.38
C GLN A 3 24.78 -1.07 25.88
N LEU A 4 25.27 -0.05 25.16
CA LEU A 4 25.21 0.08 23.71
C LEU A 4 26.48 -0.58 23.16
N ILE A 5 26.32 -1.66 22.39
CA ILE A 5 27.41 -2.24 21.61
C ILE A 5 27.54 -1.40 20.34
N PHE A 6 28.56 -0.55 20.31
CA PHE A 6 29.02 0.12 19.09
C PHE A 6 29.81 -0.88 18.26
N ALA A 7 29.22 -1.40 17.19
CA ALA A 7 29.99 -2.05 16.13
C ALA A 7 30.55 -0.96 15.21
N ALA A 8 31.80 -0.57 15.47
CA ALA A 8 32.60 0.23 14.55
C ALA A 8 33.08 -0.67 13.41
N LEU A 9 32.61 -0.45 12.19
CA LEU A 9 33.20 -1.05 10.99
C LEU A 9 34.01 0.02 10.26
N SER A 10 35.32 -0.08 10.46
CA SER A 10 36.34 0.73 9.84
C SER A 10 36.49 0.40 8.35
N SER A 11 36.37 1.45 7.54
CA SER A 11 37.12 1.81 6.33
C SER A 11 37.76 0.71 5.47
N LEU A 12 37.38 0.68 4.19
CA LEU A 12 38.34 0.46 3.11
C LEU A 12 38.32 1.66 2.17
N VAL A 13 39.36 2.49 2.25
CA VAL A 13 39.67 3.52 1.25
C VAL A 13 40.60 2.87 0.25
N ILE A 14 40.16 2.69 -0.99
CA ILE A 14 41.05 2.44 -2.13
C ILE A 14 41.14 3.76 -2.90
N ALA A 15 42.29 4.40 -2.79
CA ALA A 15 42.68 5.49 -3.66
C ALA A 15 43.23 4.91 -4.97
N GLY A 16 42.64 5.28 -6.10
CA GLY A 16 43.18 5.08 -7.44
C GLY A 16 42.97 6.37 -8.23
N TYR A 17 44.06 6.95 -8.75
CA TYR A 17 44.06 8.24 -9.45
C TYR A 17 43.90 8.06 -10.98
N ALA A 18 43.08 8.96 -11.53
CA ALA A 18 43.15 9.58 -12.87
C ALA A 18 42.94 8.76 -14.15
N SER A 19 41.86 9.07 -14.88
CA SER A 19 41.95 9.77 -16.19
C SER A 19 40.58 10.23 -16.72
N ALA A 20 40.53 11.52 -17.07
CA ALA A 20 39.69 12.29 -18.00
C ALA A 20 38.32 11.78 -18.51
N GLN A 21 37.31 12.63 -18.24
CA GLN A 21 36.29 13.17 -19.15
C GLN A 21 35.60 12.19 -20.13
N ASP A 22 34.33 11.90 -19.83
CA ASP A 22 33.13 12.29 -20.59
C ASP A 22 32.08 11.18 -20.49
N GLU A 23 31.17 11.30 -19.51
CA GLU A 23 29.87 10.62 -19.40
C GLU A 23 29.34 10.83 -17.96
N LEU A 24 28.53 11.86 -17.76
CA LEU A 24 27.55 11.88 -16.67
C LEU A 24 26.17 11.81 -17.34
N LYS A 25 25.74 10.61 -17.73
CA LYS A 25 25.18 9.55 -16.87
C LYS A 25 23.70 9.83 -16.64
N ASP A 26 22.91 8.94 -17.23
CA ASP A 26 21.49 8.75 -17.09
C ASP A 26 20.91 9.28 -15.77
N PRO A 27 19.75 9.95 -15.81
CA PRO A 27 19.04 10.27 -14.59
C PRO A 27 18.84 8.96 -13.81
N ALA A 28 19.28 8.96 -12.54
CA ALA A 28 19.10 7.88 -11.59
C ALA A 28 17.70 7.27 -11.74
N PRO A 29 17.54 5.93 -11.64
CA PRO A 29 16.25 5.30 -11.77
C PRO A 29 15.37 5.80 -10.62
N PHE A 30 14.58 6.82 -10.91
CA PHE A 30 13.50 7.29 -10.07
C PHE A 30 12.52 6.14 -9.98
N MET A 31 12.60 5.41 -8.87
CA MET A 31 11.60 4.45 -8.41
C MET A 31 11.10 3.54 -9.53
N THR A 32 11.91 2.55 -9.92
CA THR A 32 11.32 1.33 -10.45
C THR A 32 10.40 0.80 -9.36
N MET A 33 9.10 1.07 -9.46
CA MET A 33 8.08 0.29 -8.76
C MET A 33 8.15 -1.10 -9.39
N THR A 34 9.12 -1.90 -8.93
CA THR A 34 9.15 -3.33 -9.17
C THR A 34 7.82 -3.85 -8.67
N ALA A 35 7.10 -4.58 -9.51
CA ALA A 35 5.85 -5.27 -9.22
C ALA A 35 6.00 -6.40 -8.16
N GLU A 36 6.99 -6.30 -7.28
CA GLU A 36 7.50 -7.35 -6.38
C GLU A 36 7.49 -6.97 -4.89
N SER A 37 6.97 -5.79 -4.51
CA SER A 37 6.68 -5.51 -3.09
C SER A 37 5.18 -5.67 -2.83
N MET A 38 4.72 -6.92 -2.83
CA MET A 38 3.42 -7.26 -2.25
C MET A 38 3.53 -7.13 -0.72
N THR A 39 3.48 -5.90 -0.21
CA THR A 39 3.32 -5.66 1.23
C THR A 39 2.05 -6.37 1.73
N ALA A 40 2.01 -6.83 2.98
CA ALA A 40 0.81 -7.41 3.59
C ALA A 40 -0.43 -6.52 3.41
N ASP A 41 -0.24 -5.20 3.48
CA ASP A 41 -1.29 -4.21 3.22
C ASP A 41 -1.79 -4.27 1.78
N SER A 42 -0.91 -4.34 0.77
CA SER A 42 -1.31 -4.46 -0.64
C SER A 42 -2.12 -5.73 -0.93
N MET A 43 -1.75 -6.85 -0.29
CA MET A 43 -2.48 -8.11 -0.39
C MET A 43 -3.86 -8.03 0.26
N ALA A 44 -3.94 -7.45 1.46
CA ALA A 44 -5.22 -7.20 2.13
C ALA A 44 -6.12 -6.25 1.33
N GLN A 45 -5.57 -5.19 0.75
CA GLN A 45 -6.31 -4.28 -0.14
C GLN A 45 -6.85 -5.00 -1.37
N ASN A 46 -6.06 -5.87 -1.99
CA ASN A 46 -6.50 -6.63 -3.15
C ASN A 46 -7.72 -7.51 -2.81
N LEU A 47 -7.65 -8.27 -1.71
CA LEU A 47 -8.77 -9.09 -1.23
C LEU A 47 -10.04 -8.28 -0.97
N GLN A 48 -9.90 -7.12 -0.34
CA GLN A 48 -11.02 -6.24 -0.05
C GLN A 48 -11.61 -5.61 -1.32
N ASN A 49 -10.80 -5.30 -2.33
CA ASN A 49 -11.27 -4.70 -3.58
C ASN A 49 -12.05 -5.70 -4.44
N HIS A 50 -11.67 -6.97 -4.39
CA HIS A 50 -12.31 -8.03 -5.16
C HIS A 50 -13.45 -8.74 -4.41
N MET A 51 -13.79 -8.31 -3.19
CA MET A 51 -14.73 -9.01 -2.29
C MET A 51 -16.02 -9.51 -2.97
N PHE A 52 -16.61 -8.72 -3.87
CA PHE A 52 -17.89 -9.02 -4.53
C PHE A 52 -17.77 -9.64 -5.93
N ASP A 53 -16.56 -10.00 -6.36
CA ASP A 53 -16.34 -10.61 -7.66
C ASP A 53 -16.96 -12.01 -7.74
N GLY A 54 -17.53 -12.34 -8.90
CA GLY A 54 -18.17 -13.64 -9.15
C GLY A 54 -19.53 -13.81 -8.47
N ILE A 55 -20.13 -12.74 -7.92
CA ILE A 55 -21.49 -12.77 -7.37
C ILE A 55 -22.50 -12.34 -8.43
N GLU A 56 -23.53 -13.16 -8.64
CA GLU A 56 -24.66 -12.80 -9.48
C GLU A 56 -25.51 -11.75 -8.76
N LEU A 57 -25.53 -10.51 -9.26
CA LEU A 57 -26.29 -9.39 -8.70
C LEU A 57 -27.49 -9.05 -9.59
N THR A 58 -28.62 -8.74 -8.96
CA THR A 58 -29.74 -8.08 -9.64
C THR A 58 -29.32 -6.69 -10.14
N GLU A 59 -30.02 -6.14 -11.14
CA GLU A 59 -29.73 -4.77 -11.61
C GLU A 59 -29.83 -3.76 -10.48
N GLN A 60 -30.85 -3.89 -9.63
CA GLN A 60 -31.06 -3.01 -8.50
C GLN A 60 -29.89 -3.05 -7.51
N GLN A 61 -29.43 -4.25 -7.10
CA GLN A 61 -28.28 -4.40 -6.21
C GLN A 61 -27.02 -3.79 -6.83
N ARG A 62 -26.80 -4.02 -8.14
CA ARG A 62 -25.64 -3.49 -8.85
C ARG A 62 -25.65 -1.97 -8.88
N GLN A 63 -26.81 -1.35 -9.11
CA GLN A 63 -26.95 0.10 -9.06
C GLN A 63 -26.65 0.64 -7.66
N GLN A 64 -27.27 0.08 -6.61
CA GLN A 64 -27.03 0.51 -5.23
C GLN A 64 -25.56 0.38 -4.83
N MET A 65 -24.90 -0.72 -5.23
CA MET A 65 -23.48 -0.94 -4.97
C MET A 65 -22.59 0.07 -5.71
N ARG A 66 -22.91 0.40 -6.97
CA ARG A 66 -22.21 1.44 -7.73
C ARG A 66 -22.34 2.80 -7.05
N ASP A 67 -23.55 3.16 -6.62
CA ASP A 67 -23.83 4.45 -5.99
C ASP A 67 -23.07 4.59 -4.66
N LEU A 68 -23.07 3.56 -3.83
CA LEU A 68 -22.30 3.52 -2.58
C LEU A 68 -20.80 3.70 -2.83
N MET A 69 -20.22 2.95 -3.76
CA MET A 69 -18.79 3.05 -4.08
C MET A 69 -18.43 4.39 -4.73
N PHE A 70 -19.32 4.95 -5.55
CA PHE A 70 -19.12 6.26 -6.15
C PHE A 70 -19.09 7.36 -5.10
N GLN A 71 -20.06 7.36 -4.17
CA GLN A 71 -20.10 8.29 -3.05
C GLN A 71 -18.85 8.15 -2.17
N ALA A 72 -18.44 6.92 -1.86
CA ALA A 72 -17.25 6.62 -1.10
C ALA A 72 -15.98 7.22 -1.73
N ARG A 73 -15.82 7.08 -3.05
CA ARG A 73 -14.69 7.66 -3.80
C ARG A 73 -14.72 9.18 -3.83
N GLN A 74 -15.91 9.80 -3.90
CA GLN A 74 -16.02 11.26 -3.82
C GLN A 74 -15.63 11.81 -2.45
N MET A 75 -15.92 11.05 -1.38
CA MET A 75 -15.51 11.39 -0.01
C MET A 75 -14.03 11.13 0.28
N GLN A 76 -13.30 10.53 -0.68
CA GLN A 76 -11.84 10.36 -0.63
C GLN A 76 -11.11 11.37 -1.55
N PRO A 77 -11.33 12.70 -1.46
CA PRO A 77 -10.65 13.62 -2.34
C PRO A 77 -9.19 13.84 -1.91
N GLU A 78 -8.38 14.01 -2.93
CA GLU A 78 -6.97 14.39 -2.95
C GLU A 78 -5.96 13.32 -2.52
N LEU A 79 -5.35 12.77 -3.57
CA LEU A 79 -4.08 12.07 -3.56
C LEU A 79 -3.04 12.86 -2.77
N PHE A 80 -2.32 12.10 -1.97
CA PHE A 80 -1.14 12.33 -1.13
C PHE A 80 0.02 13.12 -1.74
N LEU A 81 -0.18 13.95 -2.77
CA LEU A 81 0.91 14.64 -3.45
C LEU A 81 1.71 15.51 -2.47
N SER A 82 1.03 16.22 -1.58
CA SER A 82 1.68 17.06 -0.58
C SER A 82 2.50 16.23 0.42
N GLU A 83 1.93 15.11 0.87
CA GLU A 83 2.55 14.17 1.81
C GLU A 83 3.72 13.42 1.18
N MET A 84 3.61 13.03 -0.09
CA MET A 84 4.67 12.40 -0.88
C MET A 84 5.82 13.36 -1.12
N ILE A 85 5.53 14.61 -1.49
CA ILE A 85 6.56 15.66 -1.64
C ILE A 85 7.24 15.91 -0.29
N GLN A 86 6.49 15.96 0.81
CA GLN A 86 7.05 16.16 2.14
C GLN A 86 7.95 14.98 2.55
N GLN A 87 7.50 13.74 2.35
CA GLN A 87 8.30 12.56 2.63
C GLN A 87 9.57 12.53 1.77
N TYR A 88 9.48 12.83 0.47
CA TYR A 88 10.64 12.94 -0.41
C TYR A 88 11.66 13.95 0.14
N ARG A 89 11.21 15.16 0.53
CA ARG A 89 12.10 16.18 1.11
C ARG A 89 12.81 15.72 2.38
N LEU A 90 12.11 14.99 3.26
CA LEU A 90 12.69 14.44 4.48
C LEU A 90 13.76 13.39 4.19
N VAL A 91 13.51 12.54 3.19
CA VAL A 91 14.46 11.48 2.78
C VAL A 91 15.69 12.04 2.07
N THR A 92 15.53 13.12 1.29
CA THR A 92 16.64 13.76 0.54
C THR A 92 17.33 14.88 1.31
N ALA A 93 17.03 15.07 2.60
CA ALA A 93 17.64 16.13 3.41
C ALA A 93 19.14 15.87 3.65
N PRO A 94 19.98 16.91 3.84
CA PRO A 94 21.41 16.73 4.12
C PRO A 94 21.73 15.91 5.38
N TYR A 95 20.80 15.92 6.35
CA TYR A 95 20.87 15.14 7.59
C TYR A 95 19.54 14.44 7.83
N PHE A 96 19.60 13.22 8.36
CA PHE A 96 18.41 12.45 8.70
C PHE A 96 17.76 12.98 9.97
N ASP A 97 16.52 13.47 9.85
CA ASP A 97 15.68 13.89 10.97
C ASP A 97 14.66 12.79 11.29
N GLU A 98 15.01 11.90 12.22
CA GLU A 98 14.14 10.79 12.63
C GLU A 98 12.80 11.30 13.18
N ALA A 99 12.79 12.41 13.93
CA ALA A 99 11.59 12.94 14.56
C ALA A 99 10.61 13.47 13.51
N ALA A 100 11.12 14.18 12.50
CA ALA A 100 10.31 14.66 11.40
C ALA A 100 9.76 13.52 10.53
N VAL A 101 10.58 12.50 10.23
CA VAL A 101 10.14 11.30 9.49
C VAL A 101 9.05 10.56 10.26
N ARG A 102 9.22 10.35 11.57
CA ARG A 102 8.22 9.71 12.43
C ARG A 102 6.90 10.47 12.44
N THR A 103 6.96 11.79 12.63
CA THR A 103 5.77 12.66 12.64
C THR A 103 5.00 12.57 11.32
N GLN A 104 5.72 12.60 10.18
CA GLN A 104 5.11 12.46 8.87
C GLN A 104 4.49 11.07 8.67
N ALA A 105 5.17 10.01 9.09
CA ALA A 105 4.66 8.64 9.01
C ALA A 105 3.40 8.44 9.86
N GLU A 106 3.35 8.98 11.09
CA GLU A 106 2.18 8.93 11.96
C GLU A 106 0.98 9.65 11.36
N LYS A 107 1.19 10.84 10.76
CA LYS A 107 0.14 11.57 10.03
C LYS A 107 -0.44 10.74 8.88
N MET A 108 0.44 10.11 8.08
CA MET A 108 0.02 9.24 6.98
C MET A 108 -0.71 7.99 7.47
N ALA A 109 -0.24 7.37 8.56
CA ALA A 109 -0.88 6.20 9.16
C ALA A 109 -2.29 6.52 9.67
N GLN A 110 -2.49 7.66 10.34
CA GLN A 110 -3.81 8.08 10.81
C GLN A 110 -4.81 8.23 9.64
N ARG A 111 -4.36 8.86 8.54
CA ARG A 111 -5.18 9.00 7.34
C ARG A 111 -5.49 7.64 6.71
N TYR A 112 -4.49 6.77 6.56
CA TYR A 112 -4.68 5.42 6.03
C TYR A 112 -5.72 4.64 6.84
N VAL A 113 -5.62 4.64 8.17
CA VAL A 113 -6.61 4.00 9.06
C VAL A 113 -8.01 4.56 8.83
N SER A 114 -8.15 5.89 8.76
CA SER A 114 -9.45 6.52 8.50
C SER A 114 -10.05 6.05 7.17
N GLU A 115 -9.26 6.05 6.10
CA GLU A 115 -9.71 5.58 4.78
C GLU A 115 -10.10 4.09 4.79
N GLN A 116 -9.33 3.25 5.48
CA GLN A 116 -9.64 1.83 5.63
C GLN A 116 -10.97 1.61 6.35
N VAL A 117 -11.23 2.35 7.42
CA VAL A 117 -12.49 2.26 8.16
C VAL A 117 -13.67 2.71 7.30
N GLU A 118 -13.53 3.80 6.55
CA GLU A 118 -14.58 4.28 5.65
C GLU A 118 -14.90 3.25 4.55
N MET A 119 -13.87 2.71 3.89
CA MET A 119 -14.07 1.70 2.85
C MET A 119 -14.60 0.38 3.42
N ALA A 120 -14.16 -0.04 4.60
CA ALA A 120 -14.70 -1.21 5.29
C ALA A 120 -16.20 -1.02 5.59
N ARG A 121 -16.62 0.17 6.02
CA ARG A 121 -18.04 0.46 6.24
C ARG A 121 -18.87 0.40 4.96
N VAL A 122 -18.37 0.96 3.86
CA VAL A 122 -19.03 0.91 2.55
C VAL A 122 -19.17 -0.53 2.07
N ARG A 123 -18.10 -1.33 2.16
CA ARG A 123 -18.15 -2.76 1.83
C ARG A 123 -19.14 -3.51 2.73
N HIS A 124 -19.19 -3.20 4.02
CA HIS A 124 -20.19 -3.78 4.91
C HIS A 124 -21.62 -3.44 4.47
N GLN A 125 -21.90 -2.18 4.13
CA GLN A 125 -23.21 -1.78 3.59
C GLN A 125 -23.55 -2.54 2.31
N MET A 126 -22.61 -2.65 1.37
CA MET A 126 -22.79 -3.44 0.15
C MET A 126 -23.09 -4.91 0.45
N PHE A 127 -22.39 -5.52 1.41
CA PHE A 127 -22.63 -6.91 1.83
C PHE A 127 -24.04 -7.12 2.41
N THR A 128 -24.59 -6.12 3.12
CA THR A 128 -25.97 -6.19 3.64
C THR A 128 -27.05 -6.11 2.57
N LEU A 129 -26.73 -5.64 1.35
CA LEU A 129 -27.67 -5.66 0.21
C LEU A 129 -27.85 -7.06 -0.40
N LEU A 130 -26.95 -7.99 -0.07
CA LEU A 130 -26.95 -9.33 -0.62
C LEU A 130 -27.96 -10.24 0.08
N THR A 131 -28.51 -11.18 -0.68
CA THR A 131 -29.28 -12.31 -0.13
C THR A 131 -28.35 -13.27 0.61
N ARG A 132 -28.90 -14.10 1.50
CA ARG A 132 -28.10 -15.12 2.22
C ARG A 132 -27.35 -16.06 1.28
N GLY A 133 -27.96 -16.42 0.15
CA GLY A 133 -27.30 -17.26 -0.86
C GLY A 133 -26.09 -16.57 -1.49
N GLN A 134 -26.24 -15.30 -1.88
CA GLN A 134 -25.13 -14.49 -2.40
C GLN A 134 -24.02 -14.29 -1.36
N GLN A 135 -24.37 -14.08 -0.09
CA GLN A 135 -23.39 -13.96 1.01
C GLN A 135 -22.57 -15.25 1.19
N ALA A 136 -23.21 -16.42 1.09
CA ALA A 136 -22.50 -17.70 1.12
C ALA A 136 -21.51 -17.85 -0.05
N THR A 137 -21.89 -17.38 -1.24
CA THR A 137 -20.98 -17.34 -2.41
C THR A 137 -19.81 -16.39 -2.17
N VAL A 138 -20.03 -15.21 -1.58
CA VAL A 138 -18.95 -14.28 -1.20
C VAL A 138 -17.94 -14.96 -0.27
N GLN A 139 -18.42 -15.66 0.75
CA GLN A 139 -17.57 -16.37 1.70
C GLN A 139 -16.75 -17.47 1.01
N LYS A 140 -17.38 -18.27 0.16
CA LYS A 140 -16.69 -19.31 -0.62
C LYS A 140 -15.61 -18.72 -1.53
N ASN A 141 -15.91 -17.62 -2.23
CA ASN A 141 -14.95 -16.94 -3.11
C ASN A 141 -13.78 -16.33 -2.32
N PHE A 142 -14.02 -15.92 -1.07
CA PHE A 142 -12.95 -15.46 -0.18
C PHE A 142 -12.02 -16.61 0.21
N GLU A 143 -12.56 -17.77 0.62
CA GLU A 143 -11.77 -18.95 0.97
C GLU A 143 -10.89 -19.42 -0.18
N LEU A 144 -11.45 -19.50 -1.39
CA LEU A 144 -10.69 -19.85 -2.59
C LEU A 144 -9.53 -18.89 -2.84
N ARG A 145 -9.75 -17.57 -2.71
CA ARG A 145 -8.68 -16.57 -2.88
C ARG A 145 -7.58 -16.69 -1.83
N ILE A 146 -7.94 -17.00 -0.58
CA ILE A 146 -6.96 -17.22 0.48
C ILE A 146 -6.11 -18.45 0.17
N ASP A 147 -6.72 -19.52 -0.32
CA ASP A 147 -6.00 -20.73 -0.70
C ASP A 147 -5.09 -20.49 -1.92
N ASP A 148 -5.59 -19.81 -2.98
CA ASP A 148 -4.78 -19.41 -4.13
C ASP A 148 -3.55 -18.58 -3.71
N MET A 149 -3.73 -17.65 -2.76
CA MET A 149 -2.64 -16.85 -2.23
C MET A 149 -1.63 -17.67 -1.43
N ARG A 150 -2.10 -18.63 -0.61
CA ARG A 150 -1.22 -19.53 0.14
C ARG A 150 -0.41 -20.37 -0.81
N ASP A 151 -1.01 -20.89 -1.87
CA ASP A 151 -0.33 -21.71 -2.87
C ASP A 151 0.70 -20.87 -3.63
N ALA A 152 0.35 -19.64 -4.02
CA ALA A 152 1.28 -18.70 -4.66
C ALA A 152 2.46 -18.31 -3.75
N SER A 153 2.23 -18.20 -2.44
CA SER A 153 3.29 -17.86 -1.47
C SER A 153 4.25 -19.03 -1.15
N GLN A 154 3.88 -20.26 -1.54
CA GLN A 154 4.65 -21.48 -1.31
C GLN A 154 5.51 -21.89 -2.53
N LEU A 155 5.65 -21.03 -3.54
CA LEU A 155 6.54 -21.26 -4.69
C LEU A 155 8.02 -21.39 -4.22
N PRO A 156 8.81 -22.26 -4.86
CA PRO A 156 10.18 -22.61 -4.43
C PRO A 156 11.18 -21.46 -4.51
#